data_AF-A0A9Q4D3N8-F1
#
_entry.id   AF-A0A9Q4D3N8-F1
#
_cell.length_a   1.000
_cell.length_b   1.000
_cell.length_c   1.000
_cell.angle_alpha   90.00
_cell.angle_beta   90.00
_cell.angle_gamma   90.00
#
_symmetry.space_group_name_H-M   'P 1'
#
loop_
_entity.id
_entity.type
_entity.pdbx_description
1 polymer ?
#
loop_
_entity_poly.entity_id
_entity_poly.type
_entity_poly.pdbx_seq_one_letter_code
_entity_poly.pdbx_strand_id
1 'polypeptide(L)'
;IILTALTLLVLIGGIKSIGRVTAALVPIMIVFYVLAALYILIVNLPALPAALALIFTDAFTGTAAVGGFTGSALIIVIQYGVARGMFSNESGLGTAAIAASAAQTTHPVRQGLVSMTQTFIDTIVVVTFTGLVIITTGAWELGGDAAATMTGEAFSTGLPGQWGHWIVTIGLVMFAFSTILGWSYYGERNVERLFGQRLVMPYRVVFSLVVFIGCTVPLAVVWNFSDIMNGLMALPNLIGLLVLSGLVARETRHYLKHDPKLVASAAEIEDFMVDRPGWADWKSGNVVGSSRTHTGRSLSRDRLRESDAGPV
;
A
#
# COMPACT_ATOMS: atom_id res chain seq x y z
N ILE A 1 13.10 -13.34 15.92
CA ILE A 1 14.58 -13.12 15.82
C ILE A 1 15.01 -12.93 14.37
N ILE A 2 14.83 -13.93 13.49
CA ILE A 2 15.23 -13.85 12.07
C ILE A 2 14.59 -12.62 11.39
N LEU A 3 13.27 -12.45 11.53
CA LEU A 3 12.54 -11.33 10.96
C LEU A 3 13.11 -9.97 11.40
N THR A 4 13.31 -9.79 12.70
CA THR A 4 13.94 -8.59 13.29
C THR A 4 15.33 -8.30 12.73
N ALA A 5 16.18 -9.32 12.61
CA ALA A 5 17.54 -9.15 12.09
C ALA A 5 17.53 -8.72 10.62
N LEU A 6 16.68 -9.36 9.80
CA LEU A 6 16.51 -9.00 8.38
C LEU A 6 15.93 -7.59 8.22
N THR A 7 14.90 -7.26 9.01
CA THR A 7 14.31 -5.91 9.02
C THR A 7 15.39 -4.88 9.35
N LEU A 8 16.14 -5.06 10.44
CA LEU A 8 17.19 -4.13 10.84
C LEU A 8 18.26 -3.95 9.76
N LEU A 9 18.71 -5.05 9.14
CA LEU A 9 19.70 -5.03 8.07
C LEU A 9 19.23 -4.20 6.87
N VAL A 10 17.97 -4.39 6.44
CA VAL A 10 17.41 -3.64 5.31
C VAL A 10 17.22 -2.17 5.68
N LEU A 11 16.70 -1.88 6.87
CA LEU A 11 16.41 -0.53 7.33
C LEU A 11 17.66 0.32 7.53
N ILE A 12 18.78 -0.25 7.98
CA ILE A 12 20.06 0.48 8.10
C ILE A 12 20.45 1.15 6.76
N GLY A 13 20.23 0.45 5.64
CA GLY A 13 20.50 0.98 4.31
C GLY A 13 19.52 2.06 3.81
N GLY A 14 18.47 2.37 4.58
CA GLY A 14 17.49 3.42 4.27
C GLY A 14 16.64 3.18 3.01
N ILE A 15 16.03 4.24 2.49
CA ILE A 15 15.04 4.14 1.39
C ILE A 15 15.57 3.47 0.13
N LYS A 16 16.85 3.62 -0.20
CA LYS A 16 17.47 2.94 -1.35
C LYS A 16 17.55 1.42 -1.16
N SER A 17 17.85 0.98 0.06
CA SER A 17 17.89 -0.43 0.43
C SER A 17 16.48 -1.03 0.44
N ILE A 18 15.54 -0.33 1.10
CA ILE A 18 14.13 -0.71 1.15
C ILE A 18 13.59 -0.86 -0.28
N GLY A 19 13.76 0.16 -1.12
CA GLY A 19 13.30 0.14 -2.51
C GLY A 19 13.91 -0.97 -3.36
N ARG A 20 15.21 -1.30 -3.17
CA ARG A 20 15.84 -2.43 -3.88
C ARG A 20 15.24 -3.77 -3.48
N VAL A 21 15.01 -3.98 -2.18
CA VAL A 21 14.43 -5.22 -1.66
C VAL A 21 12.98 -5.36 -2.09
N THR A 22 12.17 -4.32 -1.91
CA THR A 22 10.74 -4.35 -2.26
C THR A 22 10.53 -4.45 -3.77
N ALA A 23 11.33 -3.77 -4.60
CA ALA A 23 11.23 -3.87 -6.06
C ALA A 23 11.53 -5.29 -6.58
N ALA A 24 12.36 -6.06 -5.89
CA ALA A 24 12.59 -7.47 -6.23
C ALA A 24 11.51 -8.39 -5.65
N LEU A 25 11.14 -8.19 -4.38
CA LEU A 25 10.26 -9.08 -3.63
C LEU A 25 8.79 -8.97 -4.07
N VAL A 26 8.28 -7.75 -4.25
CA VAL A 26 6.85 -7.48 -4.51
C VAL A 26 6.36 -8.13 -5.82
N PRO A 27 7.05 -8.02 -6.96
CA PRO A 27 6.62 -8.70 -8.18
C PRO A 27 6.61 -10.22 -8.03
N ILE A 28 7.62 -10.79 -7.37
CA ILE A 28 7.73 -12.23 -7.17
C ILE A 28 6.57 -12.73 -6.29
N MET A 29 6.29 -12.08 -5.16
CA MET A 29 5.21 -12.53 -4.26
C MET A 29 3.84 -12.43 -4.93
N ILE A 30 3.57 -11.37 -5.69
CA ILE A 30 2.27 -11.18 -6.37
C ILE A 30 2.11 -12.24 -7.47
N VAL A 31 3.10 -12.40 -8.36
CA VAL A 31 3.01 -13.36 -9.46
C VAL A 31 2.86 -14.78 -8.90
N PHE A 32 3.68 -15.15 -7.92
CA PHE A 32 3.63 -16.48 -7.32
C PHE A 32 2.28 -16.78 -6.66
N TYR A 33 1.76 -15.83 -5.87
CA TYR A 33 0.49 -16.00 -5.18
C TYR A 33 -0.71 -16.00 -6.13
N VAL A 34 -0.76 -15.05 -7.08
CA VAL A 34 -1.86 -14.93 -8.04
C VAL A 34 -1.91 -16.11 -9.00
N LEU A 35 -0.76 -16.63 -9.45
CA LEU A 35 -0.74 -17.83 -10.31
C LEU A 35 -1.27 -19.07 -9.59
N ALA A 36 -0.89 -19.25 -8.33
CA ALA A 36 -1.40 -20.34 -7.50
C ALA A 36 -2.91 -20.21 -7.27
N ALA A 37 -3.39 -19.01 -6.93
CA ALA A 37 -4.81 -18.75 -6.78
C ALA A 37 -5.58 -18.98 -8.10
N LEU A 38 -5.04 -18.49 -9.23
CA LEU A 38 -5.63 -18.67 -10.54
C LEU A 38 -5.75 -20.14 -10.91
N TYR A 39 -4.73 -20.95 -10.63
CA TYR A 39 -4.80 -22.40 -10.82
C TYR A 39 -5.97 -23.01 -10.04
N ILE A 40 -6.10 -22.68 -8.74
CA ILE A 40 -7.19 -23.19 -7.90
C ILE A 40 -8.55 -22.79 -8.47
N LEU A 41 -8.71 -21.54 -8.90
CA LEU A 41 -9.95 -21.04 -9.49
C LEU A 41 -10.28 -21.70 -10.82
N ILE A 42 -9.29 -22.07 -11.63
CA ILE A 42 -9.49 -22.83 -12.88
C ILE A 42 -9.93 -24.26 -12.57
N VAL A 43 -9.34 -24.91 -11.56
CA VAL A 43 -9.75 -26.25 -11.13
C VAL A 43 -11.16 -26.24 -10.52
N ASN A 44 -11.52 -25.18 -9.81
CA ASN A 44 -12.84 -24.98 -9.20
C ASN A 44 -13.77 -24.09 -10.03
N LEU A 45 -13.54 -23.99 -11.35
CA LEU A 45 -14.29 -23.09 -12.23
C LEU A 45 -15.82 -23.26 -12.14
N PRO A 46 -16.37 -24.49 -12.02
CA PRO A 46 -17.82 -24.67 -11.88
C PRO A 46 -18.41 -24.05 -10.60
N ALA A 47 -17.62 -23.91 -9.53
CA ALA A 47 -18.05 -23.32 -8.26
C ALA A 47 -18.04 -21.79 -8.29
N LEU A 48 -17.36 -21.17 -9.27
CA LEU A 48 -17.16 -19.72 -9.31
C LEU A 48 -18.45 -18.90 -9.41
N PRO A 49 -19.45 -19.28 -10.25
CA PRO A 49 -20.73 -18.56 -10.28
C PRO A 49 -21.47 -18.62 -8.95
N ALA A 50 -21.44 -19.77 -8.27
CA ALA A 50 -22.06 -19.94 -6.96
C ALA A 50 -21.33 -19.12 -5.89
N ALA A 51 -19.99 -19.07 -5.93
CA ALA A 51 -19.20 -18.24 -5.03
C ALA A 51 -19.51 -16.74 -5.18
N LEU A 52 -19.61 -16.25 -6.42
CA LEU A 52 -20.01 -14.87 -6.69
C LEU A 52 -21.45 -14.60 -6.23
N ALA A 53 -22.38 -15.51 -6.53
CA ALA A 53 -23.75 -15.39 -6.06
C ALA A 53 -23.81 -15.31 -4.53
N LEU A 54 -23.06 -16.16 -3.82
CA LEU A 54 -22.96 -16.15 -2.36
C LEU A 54 -22.45 -14.81 -1.82
N ILE A 55 -21.39 -14.25 -2.41
CA ILE A 55 -20.86 -12.93 -2.00
C ILE A 55 -21.96 -11.86 -2.12
N PHE A 56 -22.67 -11.81 -3.24
CA PHE A 56 -23.72 -10.81 -3.46
C PHE A 56 -24.99 -11.11 -2.64
N THR A 57 -25.36 -12.35 -2.40
CA THR A 57 -26.50 -12.64 -1.54
C THR A 57 -26.15 -12.27 -0.10
N ASP A 58 -25.05 -12.77 0.45
CA ASP A 58 -24.78 -12.65 1.88
C ASP A 58 -24.39 -11.22 2.27
N ALA A 59 -23.72 -10.49 1.36
CA ALA A 59 -23.44 -9.08 1.57
C ALA A 59 -24.70 -8.19 1.64
N PHE A 60 -25.81 -8.60 1.01
CA PHE A 60 -27.00 -7.76 0.89
C PHE A 60 -28.27 -8.34 1.53
N THR A 61 -28.29 -9.63 1.89
CA THR A 61 -29.49 -10.31 2.40
C THR A 61 -29.48 -10.51 3.91
N GLY A 62 -28.35 -10.32 4.60
CA GLY A 62 -28.25 -10.35 6.06
C GLY A 62 -29.07 -11.48 6.66
N THR A 63 -28.71 -12.73 6.36
CA THR A 63 -29.53 -13.90 6.69
C THR A 63 -29.89 -13.92 8.18
N ALA A 64 -31.20 -13.73 8.42
CA ALA A 64 -31.97 -13.93 9.65
C ALA A 64 -31.77 -12.94 10.82
N ALA A 65 -32.49 -11.81 10.76
CA ALA A 65 -33.29 -11.34 11.90
C ALA A 65 -34.60 -10.74 11.39
N VAL A 66 -35.61 -11.61 11.24
CA VAL A 66 -37.01 -11.23 11.02
C VAL A 66 -37.47 -10.45 12.25
N GLY A 67 -37.63 -9.13 12.11
CA GLY A 67 -38.17 -8.26 13.16
C GLY A 67 -37.21 -7.14 13.58
N GLY A 68 -37.19 -6.02 12.85
CA GLY A 68 -36.61 -4.75 13.31
C GLY A 68 -35.07 -4.62 13.30
N PHE A 69 -34.32 -5.71 13.08
CA PHE A 69 -32.85 -5.76 13.14
C PHE A 69 -32.16 -6.06 11.79
N THR A 70 -32.89 -5.99 10.67
CA THR A 70 -32.34 -6.26 9.32
C THR A 70 -31.19 -5.32 8.93
N GLY A 71 -31.09 -4.15 9.57
CA GLY A 71 -29.96 -3.24 9.39
C GLY A 71 -28.66 -3.67 10.08
N SER A 72 -28.72 -4.37 11.22
CA SER A 72 -27.50 -4.61 12.03
C SER A 72 -26.54 -5.59 11.38
N ALA A 73 -27.04 -6.67 10.76
CA ALA A 73 -26.21 -7.67 10.09
C ALA A 73 -25.53 -7.08 8.84
N LEU A 74 -26.28 -6.32 8.04
CA LEU A 74 -25.74 -5.57 6.89
C LEU A 74 -24.67 -4.57 7.32
N ILE A 75 -24.95 -3.81 8.38
CA ILE A 75 -23.99 -2.85 8.95
C ILE A 75 -22.71 -3.57 9.40
N ILE A 76 -22.81 -4.74 10.03
CA ILE A 76 -21.65 -5.52 10.47
C ILE A 76 -20.81 -6.00 9.27
N VAL A 77 -21.44 -6.59 8.25
CA VAL A 77 -20.72 -7.08 7.05
C VAL A 77 -20.00 -5.92 6.34
N ILE A 78 -20.69 -4.78 6.16
CA ILE A 78 -20.08 -3.59 5.56
C ILE A 78 -18.96 -3.06 6.45
N GLN A 79 -19.16 -2.97 7.77
CA GLN A 79 -18.14 -2.49 8.70
C GLN A 79 -16.87 -3.34 8.65
N TYR A 80 -17.00 -4.67 8.73
CA TYR A 80 -15.85 -5.57 8.63
C TYR A 80 -15.20 -5.53 7.25
N GLY A 81 -15.99 -5.50 6.18
CA GLY A 81 -15.48 -5.39 4.81
C GLY A 81 -14.72 -4.09 4.57
N VAL A 82 -15.26 -2.96 5.01
CA VAL A 82 -14.61 -1.65 4.92
C VAL A 82 -13.38 -1.58 5.82
N ALA A 83 -13.47 -2.01 7.08
CA ALA A 83 -12.33 -1.95 8.00
C ALA A 83 -11.16 -2.82 7.52
N ARG A 84 -11.42 -4.06 7.11
CA ARG A 84 -10.37 -4.97 6.61
C ARG A 84 -9.88 -4.56 5.21
N GLY A 85 -10.77 -4.04 4.35
CA GLY A 85 -10.39 -3.47 3.06
C GLY A 85 -9.47 -2.26 3.19
N MET A 86 -9.80 -1.31 4.07
CA MET A 86 -8.95 -0.16 4.39
C MET A 86 -7.61 -0.57 5.00
N PHE A 87 -7.60 -1.62 5.83
CA PHE A 87 -6.35 -2.16 6.37
C PHE A 87 -5.44 -2.73 5.27
N SER A 88 -6.02 -3.41 4.27
CA SER A 88 -5.28 -4.01 3.16
C SER A 88 -4.69 -2.95 2.22
N ASN A 89 -5.53 -2.06 1.70
CA ASN A 89 -5.12 -1.14 0.64
C ASN A 89 -4.68 0.25 1.14
N GLU A 90 -4.81 0.52 2.44
CA GLU A 90 -4.45 1.77 3.10
C GLU A 90 -5.24 3.01 2.60
N SER A 91 -6.39 2.79 1.96
CA SER A 91 -7.20 3.89 1.42
C SER A 91 -7.71 4.79 2.53
N GLY A 92 -7.51 6.09 2.36
CA GLY A 92 -7.93 7.11 3.33
C GLY A 92 -6.97 7.31 4.51
N LEU A 93 -5.96 6.46 4.70
CA LEU A 93 -4.98 6.59 5.80
C LEU A 93 -3.92 7.68 5.55
N GLY A 94 -3.67 8.04 4.29
CA GLY A 94 -2.66 9.03 3.89
C GLY A 94 -1.21 8.51 3.84
N THR A 95 -0.98 7.26 4.27
CA THR A 95 0.35 6.62 4.31
C THR A 95 0.95 6.40 2.92
N ALA A 96 0.17 5.95 1.94
CA ALA A 96 0.63 5.70 0.58
C ALA A 96 1.24 6.96 -0.08
N ALA A 97 0.77 8.16 0.28
CA ALA A 97 1.33 9.42 -0.20
C ALA A 97 2.78 9.64 0.27
N ILE A 98 3.17 9.07 1.41
CA ILE A 98 4.53 9.16 1.95
C ILE A 98 5.51 8.40 1.03
N ALA A 99 5.17 7.18 0.60
CA ALA A 99 5.94 6.46 -0.42
C ALA A 99 5.98 7.23 -1.75
N ALA A 100 4.81 7.70 -2.21
CA ALA A 100 4.68 8.42 -3.47
C ALA A 100 5.55 9.69 -3.52
N SER A 101 5.69 10.39 -2.40
CA SER A 101 6.51 11.61 -2.31
C SER A 101 8.01 11.37 -2.55
N ALA A 102 8.49 10.15 -2.32
CA ALA A 102 9.89 9.77 -2.54
C ALA A 102 10.18 9.40 -4.00
N ALA A 103 9.15 9.20 -4.83
CA ALA A 103 9.30 8.83 -6.22
C ALA A 103 9.91 9.99 -7.04
N GLN A 104 10.81 9.64 -7.95
CA GLN A 104 11.32 10.59 -8.93
C GLN A 104 10.30 10.72 -10.07
N THR A 105 9.38 11.68 -9.92
CA THR A 105 8.34 11.98 -10.90
C THR A 105 8.53 13.36 -11.52
N THR A 106 8.08 13.51 -12.76
CA THR A 106 8.01 14.79 -13.46
C THR A 106 6.84 15.65 -12.98
N HIS A 107 5.78 15.03 -12.45
CA HIS A 107 4.60 15.74 -11.98
C HIS A 107 3.83 14.94 -10.90
N PRO A 108 3.24 15.59 -9.88
CA PRO A 108 2.49 14.90 -8.82
C PRO A 108 1.29 14.11 -9.34
N VAL A 109 0.56 14.60 -10.34
CA VAL A 109 -0.58 13.87 -10.94
C VAL A 109 -0.14 12.53 -11.54
N ARG A 110 0.99 12.50 -12.24
CA ARG A 110 1.53 11.26 -12.82
C ARG A 110 1.84 10.24 -11.73
N GLN A 111 2.48 10.67 -10.65
CA GLN A 111 2.79 9.78 -9.52
C GLN A 111 1.53 9.37 -8.74
N GLY A 112 0.53 10.24 -8.63
CA GLY A 112 -0.77 9.92 -8.05
C GLY A 112 -1.46 8.80 -8.82
N LEU A 113 -1.47 8.86 -10.15
CA LEU A 113 -2.06 7.81 -11.00
C LEU A 113 -1.31 6.48 -10.89
N VAL A 114 0.03 6.51 -10.79
CA VAL A 114 0.81 5.30 -10.48
C VAL A 114 0.44 4.75 -9.10
N SER A 115 0.31 5.61 -8.09
CA SER A 115 -0.01 5.19 -6.72
C SER A 115 -1.42 4.59 -6.61
N MET A 116 -2.39 5.05 -7.42
CA MET A 116 -3.73 4.45 -7.48
C MET A 116 -3.72 2.98 -7.93
N THR A 117 -2.70 2.53 -8.67
CA THR A 117 -2.60 1.12 -9.08
C THR A 117 -2.41 0.17 -7.90
N GLN A 118 -1.89 0.67 -6.77
CA GLN A 118 -1.72 -0.11 -5.54
C GLN A 118 -3.05 -0.72 -5.10
N THR A 119 -4.10 0.10 -4.95
CA THR A 119 -5.42 -0.37 -4.49
C THR A 119 -6.04 -1.36 -5.46
N PHE A 120 -5.84 -1.17 -6.77
CA PHE A 120 -6.33 -2.11 -7.78
C PHE A 120 -5.65 -3.48 -7.66
N ILE A 121 -4.31 -3.49 -7.60
CA ILE A 121 -3.55 -4.73 -7.51
C ILE A 121 -3.82 -5.43 -6.17
N ASP A 122 -3.82 -4.69 -5.06
CA ASP A 122 -4.08 -5.24 -3.74
C ASP A 122 -5.51 -5.79 -3.62
N THR A 123 -6.52 -4.93 -3.74
CA THR A 123 -7.89 -5.32 -3.40
C THR A 123 -8.59 -6.05 -4.55
N ILE A 124 -8.55 -5.48 -5.76
CA ILE A 124 -9.33 -6.00 -6.88
C ILE A 124 -8.72 -7.29 -7.42
N VAL A 125 -7.39 -7.42 -7.42
CA VAL A 125 -6.71 -8.63 -7.90
C VAL A 125 -6.43 -9.59 -6.73
N VAL A 126 -5.52 -9.25 -5.82
CA VAL A 126 -4.99 -10.20 -4.83
C VAL A 126 -6.04 -10.61 -3.78
N VAL A 127 -6.74 -9.65 -3.16
CA VAL A 127 -7.75 -9.94 -2.12
C VAL A 127 -8.98 -10.62 -2.72
N THR A 128 -9.47 -10.19 -3.89
CA THR A 128 -10.57 -10.88 -4.59
C THR A 128 -10.21 -12.34 -4.88
N PHE A 129 -9.02 -12.62 -5.41
CA PHE A 129 -8.60 -13.99 -5.71
C PHE A 129 -8.51 -14.82 -4.42
N THR A 130 -8.00 -14.23 -3.34
CA THR A 130 -7.97 -14.88 -2.02
C THR A 130 -9.36 -15.24 -1.52
N GLY A 131 -10.31 -14.30 -1.56
CA GLY A 131 -11.69 -14.53 -1.14
C GLY A 131 -12.39 -15.58 -1.99
N LEU A 132 -12.22 -15.54 -3.32
CA LEU A 132 -12.78 -16.54 -4.22
C LEU A 132 -12.18 -17.93 -3.96
N VAL A 133 -10.88 -18.04 -3.73
CA VAL A 133 -10.23 -19.32 -3.39
C VAL A 133 -10.80 -19.86 -2.08
N ILE A 134 -10.92 -19.03 -1.05
CA ILE A 134 -11.51 -19.43 0.24
C ILE A 134 -12.96 -19.95 0.08
N ILE A 135 -13.78 -19.27 -0.73
CA ILE A 135 -15.18 -19.66 -0.93
C ILE A 135 -15.29 -20.92 -1.78
N THR A 136 -14.62 -20.96 -2.93
CA THR A 136 -14.69 -22.08 -3.88
C THR A 136 -14.11 -23.38 -3.35
N THR A 137 -13.21 -23.32 -2.37
CA THR A 137 -12.65 -24.49 -1.68
C THR A 137 -13.45 -24.90 -0.44
N GLY A 138 -14.44 -24.10 -0.01
CA GLY A 138 -15.22 -24.35 1.21
C GLY A 138 -14.47 -24.07 2.51
N ALA A 139 -13.24 -23.53 2.47
CA ALA A 139 -12.43 -23.30 3.66
C ALA A 139 -13.08 -22.32 4.67
N TRP A 140 -13.99 -21.46 4.21
CA TRP A 140 -14.75 -20.56 5.07
C TRP A 140 -15.72 -21.30 6.02
N GLU A 141 -16.09 -22.53 5.71
CA GLU A 141 -17.00 -23.36 6.53
C GLU A 141 -16.32 -23.93 7.79
N LEU A 142 -14.98 -23.84 7.87
CA LEU A 142 -14.21 -24.27 9.06
C LEU A 142 -14.50 -23.42 10.31
N GLY A 143 -15.15 -22.28 10.15
CA GLY A 143 -15.54 -21.39 11.25
C GLY A 143 -14.46 -20.38 11.66
N GLY A 144 -14.84 -19.46 12.55
CA GLY A 144 -14.03 -18.30 12.94
C GLY A 144 -12.72 -18.63 13.68
N ASP A 145 -12.67 -19.77 14.37
CA ASP A 145 -11.48 -20.21 15.11
C ASP A 145 -10.31 -20.55 14.17
N ALA A 146 -10.61 -20.90 12.91
CA ALA A 146 -9.62 -21.17 11.86
C ALA A 146 -9.24 -19.94 11.04
N ALA A 147 -9.72 -18.72 11.36
CA ALA A 147 -9.51 -17.54 10.53
C ALA A 147 -8.02 -17.24 10.23
N ALA A 148 -7.12 -17.53 11.18
CA ALA A 148 -5.68 -17.33 10.99
C ALA A 148 -5.04 -18.34 10.01
N THR A 149 -5.63 -19.52 9.83
CA THR A 149 -5.12 -20.60 8.97
C THR A 149 -5.97 -20.81 7.72
N MET A 150 -7.13 -20.17 7.62
CA MET A 150 -8.13 -20.39 6.57
C MET A 150 -7.58 -20.25 5.16
N THR A 151 -6.75 -19.26 4.88
CA THR A 151 -6.09 -19.13 3.57
C THR A 151 -5.13 -20.28 3.29
N GLY A 152 -4.40 -20.72 4.32
CA GLY A 152 -3.50 -21.87 4.23
C GLY A 152 -4.25 -23.17 3.93
N GLU A 153 -5.38 -23.38 4.58
CA GLU A 153 -6.26 -24.52 4.32
C GLU A 153 -6.85 -24.46 2.92
N ALA A 154 -7.41 -23.32 2.51
CA ALA A 154 -7.97 -23.14 1.18
C ALA A 154 -6.97 -23.51 0.06
N PHE A 155 -5.73 -23.03 0.16
CA PHE A 155 -4.70 -23.36 -0.82
C PHE A 155 -4.23 -24.81 -0.71
N SER A 156 -4.18 -25.38 0.50
CA SER A 156 -3.79 -26.79 0.70
C SER A 156 -4.84 -27.76 0.15
N THR A 157 -6.12 -27.41 0.24
CA THR A 157 -7.22 -28.17 -0.37
C THR A 157 -7.28 -27.97 -1.89
N GLY A 158 -7.06 -26.73 -2.36
CA GLY A 158 -7.22 -26.37 -3.77
C GLY A 158 -6.06 -26.77 -4.69
N LEU A 159 -4.86 -26.98 -4.15
CA LEU A 159 -3.67 -27.39 -4.91
C LEU A 159 -3.36 -28.86 -4.68
N PRO A 160 -2.86 -29.58 -5.71
CA PRO A 160 -2.43 -30.96 -5.53
C PRO A 160 -1.25 -31.05 -4.55
N GLY A 161 -1.18 -32.14 -3.79
CA GLY A 161 -0.05 -32.43 -2.90
C GLY A 161 0.09 -31.44 -1.73
N GLN A 162 1.34 -31.13 -1.35
CA GLN A 162 1.64 -30.20 -0.23
C GLN A 162 2.01 -28.79 -0.70
N TRP A 163 1.82 -28.49 -1.99
CA TRP A 163 2.26 -27.21 -2.58
C TRP A 163 1.51 -26.01 -1.98
N GLY A 164 0.24 -26.18 -1.61
CA GLY A 164 -0.58 -25.10 -1.04
C GLY A 164 -0.02 -24.49 0.24
N HIS A 165 0.37 -25.32 1.21
CA HIS A 165 0.97 -24.86 2.45
C HIS A 165 2.28 -24.09 2.23
N TRP A 166 3.15 -24.58 1.36
CA TRP A 166 4.41 -23.91 1.04
C TRP A 166 4.19 -22.57 0.33
N ILE A 167 3.26 -22.53 -0.62
CA ILE A 167 2.94 -21.30 -1.36
C ILE A 167 2.44 -20.22 -0.40
N VAL A 168 1.48 -20.55 0.46
CA VAL A 168 0.91 -19.58 1.42
C VAL A 168 1.93 -19.17 2.46
N THR A 169 2.72 -20.10 3.01
CA THR A 169 3.71 -19.77 4.05
C THR A 169 4.81 -18.86 3.51
N ILE A 170 5.38 -19.18 2.34
CA ILE A 170 6.41 -18.35 1.71
C ILE A 170 5.81 -16.99 1.31
N GLY A 171 4.61 -17.01 0.70
CA GLY A 171 3.88 -15.80 0.35
C GLY A 171 3.65 -14.90 1.55
N LEU A 172 3.10 -15.44 2.65
CA LEU A 172 2.81 -14.70 3.88
C LEU A 172 4.06 -14.06 4.46
N VAL A 173 5.18 -14.78 4.50
CA VAL A 173 6.47 -14.22 4.96
C VAL A 173 6.90 -13.05 4.07
N MET A 174 6.79 -13.19 2.75
CA MET A 174 7.12 -12.12 1.79
C MET A 174 6.19 -10.91 1.95
N PHE A 175 4.88 -11.12 1.98
CA PHE A 175 3.87 -10.07 2.18
C PHE A 175 4.12 -9.33 3.48
N ALA A 176 4.17 -10.04 4.60
CA ALA A 176 4.39 -9.44 5.91
C ALA A 176 5.73 -8.68 5.97
N PHE A 177 6.81 -9.25 5.44
CA PHE A 177 8.11 -8.59 5.43
C PHE A 177 8.09 -7.31 4.59
N SER A 178 7.48 -7.33 3.40
CA SER A 178 7.36 -6.15 2.55
C SER A 178 6.59 -5.01 3.24
N THR A 179 5.50 -5.34 3.93
CA THR A 179 4.69 -4.39 4.69
C THR A 179 5.46 -3.80 5.87
N ILE A 180 6.20 -4.63 6.62
CA ILE A 180 7.06 -4.18 7.73
C ILE A 180 8.08 -3.13 7.24
N LEU A 181 8.71 -3.36 6.08
CA LEU A 181 9.67 -2.43 5.51
C LEU A 181 9.01 -1.10 5.09
N GLY A 182 7.85 -1.16 4.43
CA GLY A 182 7.08 0.01 4.01
C GLY A 182 6.63 0.87 5.20
N TRP A 183 6.02 0.25 6.20
CA TRP A 183 5.52 0.94 7.39
C TRP A 183 6.63 1.50 8.27
N SER A 184 7.78 0.83 8.33
CA SER A 184 8.96 1.42 8.96
C SER A 184 9.37 2.72 8.26
N TYR A 185 9.35 2.75 6.93
CA TYR A 185 9.69 3.96 6.19
C TYR A 185 8.67 5.09 6.43
N TYR A 186 7.38 4.77 6.51
CA TYR A 186 6.33 5.75 6.80
C TYR A 186 6.54 6.40 8.16
N GLY A 187 6.73 5.60 9.20
CA GLY A 187 6.99 6.13 10.53
C GLY A 187 8.34 6.86 10.64
N GLU A 188 9.37 6.43 9.91
CA GLU A 188 10.63 7.15 9.82
C GLU A 188 10.43 8.58 9.31
N ARG A 189 9.64 8.77 8.24
CA ARG A 189 9.37 10.11 7.69
C ARG A 189 8.61 10.99 8.68
N ASN A 190 7.70 10.39 9.46
CA ASN A 190 6.99 11.10 10.52
C ASN A 190 7.94 11.51 11.66
N VAL A 191 8.85 10.63 12.09
CA VAL A 191 9.87 10.94 13.09
C VAL A 191 10.83 12.03 12.60
N GLU A 192 11.30 11.94 11.36
CA GLU A 192 12.14 12.97 10.75
C GLU A 192 11.43 14.33 10.75
N ARG A 193 10.13 14.35 10.42
CA ARG A 193 9.35 15.60 10.35
C ARG A 193 9.12 16.25 11.72
N LEU A 194 8.96 15.45 12.77
CA LEU A 194 8.66 15.90 14.13
C LEU A 194 9.91 16.22 14.96
N PHE A 195 10.91 15.35 14.87
CA PHE A 195 12.08 15.37 15.77
C PHE A 195 13.42 15.54 15.02
N GLY A 196 13.38 15.60 13.69
CA GLY A 196 14.55 15.77 12.85
C GLY A 196 15.32 14.47 12.57
N GLN A 197 16.29 14.59 11.67
CA GLN A 197 17.05 13.46 11.12
C GLN A 197 17.81 12.62 12.17
N ARG A 198 18.15 13.23 13.32
CA ARG A 198 18.92 12.55 14.38
C ARG A 198 18.18 11.36 15.00
N LEU A 199 16.85 11.37 15.00
CA LEU A 199 16.04 10.28 15.58
C LEU A 199 15.67 9.19 14.57
N VAL A 200 16.01 9.33 13.30
CA VAL A 200 15.71 8.32 12.27
C VAL A 200 16.38 6.98 12.57
N MET A 201 17.67 6.98 12.91
CA MET A 201 18.38 5.73 13.20
C MET A 201 17.91 5.07 14.50
N PRO A 202 17.75 5.80 15.63
CA PRO A 202 17.09 5.26 16.82
C PRO A 202 15.71 4.66 16.52
N TYR A 203 14.89 5.34 15.70
CA TYR A 203 13.58 4.83 15.31
C TYR A 203 13.67 3.49 14.56
N ARG A 204 14.57 3.35 13.58
CA ARG A 204 14.76 2.08 12.85
C ARG A 204 15.13 0.91 13.76
N VAL A 205 16.00 1.17 14.74
CA VAL A 205 16.42 0.16 15.73
C VAL A 205 15.22 -0.23 16.59
N VAL A 206 14.52 0.74 17.17
CA VAL A 206 13.34 0.50 18.01
C VAL A 206 12.25 -0.24 17.23
N PHE A 207 11.95 0.20 16.01
CA PHE A 207 10.96 -0.43 15.14
C PHE A 207 11.31 -1.92 14.88
N SER A 208 12.58 -2.21 14.59
CA SER A 208 13.04 -3.58 14.38
C SER A 208 12.87 -4.46 15.64
N LEU A 209 13.10 -3.90 16.83
CA LEU A 209 12.87 -4.60 18.09
C LEU A 209 11.37 -4.83 18.35
N VAL A 210 10.52 -3.84 18.02
CA VAL A 210 9.06 -3.98 18.12
C VAL A 210 8.52 -5.07 17.20
N VAL A 211 9.14 -5.32 16.04
CA VAL A 211 8.80 -6.47 15.18
C VAL A 211 8.92 -7.79 15.94
N PHE A 212 9.94 -7.95 16.81
CA PHE A 212 10.06 -9.16 17.62
C PHE A 212 8.89 -9.30 18.60
N ILE A 213 8.54 -8.21 19.28
CA ILE A 213 7.43 -8.17 20.23
C ILE A 213 6.12 -8.53 19.50
N GLY A 214 5.89 -7.96 18.31
CA GLY A 214 4.71 -8.23 17.49
C GLY A 214 4.52 -9.71 17.16
N CYS A 215 5.60 -10.48 16.99
CA CYS A 215 5.51 -11.93 16.77
C CYS A 215 5.04 -12.74 18.00
N THR A 216 4.99 -12.12 19.17
CA THR A 216 4.64 -12.79 20.45
C THR A 216 3.31 -12.34 21.04
N VAL A 217 2.67 -11.32 20.45
CA VAL A 217 1.42 -10.73 20.94
C VAL A 217 0.21 -11.37 20.23
N PRO A 218 -0.90 -11.65 20.94
CA PRO A 218 -2.11 -12.19 20.33
C PRO A 218 -2.69 -11.28 19.24
N LEU A 219 -3.13 -11.86 18.12
CA LEU A 219 -3.64 -11.12 16.96
C LEU A 219 -4.78 -10.17 17.32
N ALA A 220 -5.74 -10.60 18.15
CA ALA A 220 -6.89 -9.78 18.53
C ALA A 220 -6.49 -8.44 19.18
N VAL A 221 -5.43 -8.45 20.00
CA VAL A 221 -4.91 -7.25 20.65
C VAL A 221 -4.26 -6.32 19.62
N VAL A 222 -3.49 -6.89 18.70
CA VAL A 222 -2.83 -6.15 17.61
C VAL A 222 -3.85 -5.52 16.66
N TRP A 223 -4.90 -6.25 16.29
CA TRP A 223 -5.98 -5.76 15.43
C TRP A 223 -6.72 -4.58 16.05
N ASN A 224 -7.17 -4.71 17.30
CA ASN A 224 -7.88 -3.63 17.98
C ASN A 224 -7.01 -2.38 18.12
N PHE A 225 -5.74 -2.55 18.49
CA PHE A 225 -4.81 -1.42 18.57
C PHE A 225 -4.61 -0.76 17.22
N SER A 226 -4.41 -1.55 16.15
CA SER A 226 -4.22 -1.04 14.81
C SER A 226 -5.45 -0.32 14.27
N ASP A 227 -6.65 -0.84 14.52
CA ASP A 227 -7.90 -0.24 14.03
C ASP A 227 -8.10 1.16 14.66
N ILE A 228 -7.77 1.33 15.94
CA ILE A 228 -7.82 2.65 16.61
C ILE A 228 -6.77 3.61 16.01
N MET A 229 -5.52 3.16 15.87
CA MET A 229 -4.44 3.99 15.32
C MET A 229 -4.72 4.41 13.88
N ASN A 230 -5.22 3.48 13.05
CA ASN A 230 -5.61 3.76 11.66
C ASN A 230 -6.76 4.76 11.60
N GLY A 231 -7.75 4.66 12.48
CA GLY A 231 -8.82 5.65 12.60
C GLY A 231 -8.29 7.06 12.94
N LEU A 232 -7.37 7.15 13.88
CA LEU A 232 -6.73 8.42 14.27
C LEU A 232 -5.88 9.03 13.13
N MET A 233 -5.26 8.20 12.28
CA MET A 233 -4.52 8.66 11.11
C MET A 233 -5.45 9.08 9.97
N ALA A 234 -6.52 8.32 9.73
CA ALA A 234 -7.48 8.58 8.67
C ALA A 234 -8.21 9.92 8.86
N LEU A 235 -8.63 10.23 10.09
CA LEU A 235 -9.45 11.40 10.39
C LEU A 235 -8.82 12.73 9.92
N PRO A 236 -7.60 13.12 10.32
CA PRO A 236 -6.98 14.36 9.84
C PRO A 236 -6.69 14.31 8.33
N ASN A 237 -6.31 13.15 7.80
CA ASN A 237 -6.02 13.00 6.37
C ASN A 237 -7.27 13.21 5.50
N LEU A 238 -8.40 12.59 5.87
CA LEU A 238 -9.67 12.73 5.16
C LEU A 238 -10.20 14.16 5.20
N ILE A 239 -10.09 14.85 6.34
CA ILE A 239 -10.43 16.27 6.45
C ILE A 239 -9.56 17.09 5.47
N GLY A 240 -8.25 16.84 5.46
CA GLY A 240 -7.33 17.50 4.53
C GLY A 240 -7.70 17.26 3.06
N LEU A 241 -8.03 16.02 2.69
CA LEU A 241 -8.47 15.68 1.33
C LEU A 241 -9.77 16.36 0.95
N LEU A 242 -10.74 16.49 1.86
CA LEU A 242 -11.99 17.20 1.59
C LEU A 242 -11.75 18.69 1.34
N VAL A 243 -10.95 19.33 2.20
CA VAL A 243 -10.59 20.75 2.06
C VAL A 243 -9.79 21.00 0.77
N LEU A 244 -8.88 20.09 0.41
CA LEU A 244 -8.01 20.23 -0.76
C LEU A 244 -8.56 19.59 -2.04
N SER A 245 -9.77 19.02 -2.00
CA SER A 245 -10.38 18.28 -3.13
C SER A 245 -10.45 19.12 -4.40
N GLY A 246 -10.81 20.41 -4.28
CA GLY A 246 -10.84 21.35 -5.41
C GLY A 246 -9.46 21.59 -6.03
N LEU A 247 -8.40 21.63 -5.23
CA LEU A 247 -7.02 21.75 -5.70
C LEU A 247 -6.61 20.50 -6.49
N VAL A 248 -6.85 19.31 -5.94
CA VAL A 248 -6.52 18.04 -6.59
C VAL A 248 -7.27 17.88 -7.92
N ALA A 249 -8.56 18.22 -7.95
CA ALA A 249 -9.37 18.17 -9.16
C ALA A 249 -8.85 19.15 -10.23
N ARG A 250 -8.49 20.38 -9.83
CA ARG A 250 -7.93 21.40 -10.72
C ARG A 250 -6.61 20.98 -11.34
N GLU A 251 -5.68 20.46 -10.53
CA GLU A 251 -4.36 20.03 -11.03
C GLU A 251 -4.47 18.80 -11.92
N THR A 252 -5.29 17.82 -11.52
CA THR A 252 -5.52 16.61 -12.33
C THR A 252 -6.14 16.94 -13.69
N ARG A 253 -7.19 17.78 -13.72
CA ARG A 253 -7.85 18.17 -14.98
C ARG A 253 -6.90 18.93 -15.90
N HIS A 254 -6.07 19.82 -15.35
CA HIS A 254 -5.12 20.58 -16.16
C HIS A 254 -4.04 19.70 -16.76
N TYR A 255 -3.46 18.82 -15.95
CA TYR A 255 -2.43 17.89 -16.41
C TYR A 255 -2.97 16.97 -17.50
N LEU A 256 -4.13 16.34 -17.28
CA LEU A 256 -4.73 15.41 -18.25
C LEU A 256 -5.29 16.10 -19.51
N LYS A 257 -5.55 17.42 -19.47
CA LYS A 257 -5.89 18.18 -20.69
C LYS A 257 -4.72 18.25 -21.67
N HIS A 258 -3.50 18.33 -21.16
CA HIS A 258 -2.28 18.46 -21.97
C HIS A 258 -1.59 17.10 -22.22
N ASP A 259 -1.61 16.20 -21.24
CA ASP A 259 -0.99 14.87 -21.32
C ASP A 259 -1.98 13.76 -20.92
N PRO A 260 -3.06 13.52 -21.71
CA PRO A 260 -4.09 12.54 -21.38
C PRO A 260 -3.58 11.09 -21.38
N LYS A 261 -2.49 10.83 -22.13
CA LYS A 261 -1.89 9.49 -22.28
C LYS A 261 -0.68 9.26 -21.38
N LEU A 262 -0.28 10.25 -20.58
CA LEU A 262 0.88 10.17 -19.67
C LEU A 262 2.22 9.91 -20.40
N VAL A 263 2.35 10.39 -21.64
CA VAL A 263 3.54 10.17 -22.49
C VAL A 263 4.41 11.41 -22.63
N ALA A 264 3.96 12.57 -22.15
CA ALA A 264 4.74 13.81 -22.22
C ALA A 264 6.11 13.65 -21.53
N SER A 265 7.14 14.16 -22.17
CA SER A 265 8.49 14.30 -21.65
C SER A 265 8.55 15.35 -20.53
N ALA A 266 9.64 15.36 -19.78
CA ALA A 266 9.85 16.36 -18.72
C ALA A 266 9.84 17.80 -19.27
N ALA A 267 10.34 18.02 -20.49
CA ALA A 267 10.36 19.33 -21.13
C ALA A 267 8.97 19.79 -21.55
N GLU A 268 8.16 18.90 -22.13
CA GLU A 268 6.76 19.21 -22.50
C GLU A 268 5.91 19.51 -21.27
N ILE A 269 6.11 18.76 -20.17
CA ILE A 269 5.45 19.04 -18.89
C ILE A 269 5.83 20.41 -18.36
N GLU A 270 7.10 20.79 -18.47
CA GLU A 270 7.55 22.10 -18.04
C GLU A 270 6.89 23.22 -18.86
N ASP A 271 6.80 23.05 -20.17
CA ASP A 271 6.22 24.04 -21.08
C ASP A 271 4.77 24.36 -20.72
N PHE A 272 3.91 23.34 -20.54
CA PHE A 272 2.51 23.61 -20.18
C PHE A 272 2.28 23.94 -18.69
N MET A 273 3.31 23.81 -17.84
CA MET A 273 3.21 24.12 -16.41
C MET A 273 3.86 25.46 -16.03
N VAL A 274 4.62 26.10 -16.93
CA VAL A 274 5.42 27.30 -16.62
C VAL A 274 4.60 28.44 -15.98
N ASP A 275 3.38 28.65 -16.46
CA ASP A 275 2.48 29.72 -16.01
C ASP A 275 1.61 29.31 -14.81
N ARG A 276 1.78 28.09 -14.27
CA ARG A 276 0.92 27.58 -13.20
C ARG A 276 1.40 28.12 -11.83
N PRO A 277 0.48 28.68 -11.01
CA PRO A 277 0.82 29.13 -9.68
C PRO A 277 1.48 28.02 -8.83
N GLY A 278 2.63 28.32 -8.23
CA GLY A 278 3.39 27.38 -7.38
C GLY A 278 4.29 26.39 -8.14
N TRP A 279 4.28 26.36 -9.48
CA TRP A 279 5.16 25.48 -10.26
C TRP A 279 6.64 25.85 -10.12
N ALA A 280 6.95 27.14 -10.22
CA ALA A 280 8.31 27.65 -10.05
C ALA A 280 8.87 27.32 -8.66
N ASP A 281 8.05 27.47 -7.61
CA ASP A 281 8.42 27.16 -6.23
C ASP A 281 8.67 25.66 -6.04
N TRP A 282 7.76 24.81 -6.53
CA TRP A 282 7.95 23.37 -6.51
C TRP A 282 9.23 22.94 -7.24
N LYS A 283 9.49 23.53 -8.42
CA LYS A 283 10.69 23.22 -9.22
C LYS A 283 11.98 23.65 -8.52
N SER A 284 11.95 24.79 -7.83
CA SER A 284 13.12 25.30 -7.10
C SER A 284 13.59 24.37 -5.97
N GLY A 285 12.72 23.48 -5.48
CA GLY A 285 13.02 22.61 -4.35
C GLY A 285 13.12 23.36 -3.01
N ASN A 286 12.92 24.67 -2.99
CA ASN A 286 12.98 25.51 -1.78
C ASN A 286 11.73 25.37 -0.88
N VAL A 287 10.82 24.46 -1.23
CA VAL A 287 9.63 24.16 -0.41
C VAL A 287 10.01 23.10 0.62
N VAL A 288 9.76 23.39 1.90
CA VAL A 288 9.93 22.44 3.00
C VAL A 288 9.11 21.18 2.71
N GLY A 289 9.78 20.02 2.61
CA GLY A 289 9.15 18.74 2.27
C GLY A 289 9.28 18.31 0.81
N SER A 290 9.99 19.06 -0.05
CA SER A 290 10.32 18.59 -1.39
C SER A 290 11.39 17.47 -1.33
N SER A 291 11.21 16.41 -2.11
CA SER A 291 12.18 15.31 -2.22
C SER A 291 13.52 15.73 -2.84
N ARG A 292 13.60 16.94 -3.39
CA ARG A 292 14.80 17.51 -4.05
C ARG A 292 15.77 18.20 -3.10
N THR A 293 15.34 18.61 -1.91
CA THR A 293 16.19 19.40 -0.98
C THR A 293 17.00 18.56 0.02
N HIS A 294 16.79 17.24 0.09
CA HIS A 294 17.43 16.40 1.10
C HIS A 294 18.79 15.80 0.72
N THR A 295 19.35 16.11 -0.45
CA THR A 295 20.80 16.04 -0.64
C THR A 295 21.37 17.37 -0.16
N GLY A 296 22.04 17.39 0.99
CA GLY A 296 22.71 18.56 1.59
C GLY A 296 23.87 19.14 0.75
N ARG A 297 23.63 19.41 -0.52
CA ARG A 297 24.43 20.24 -1.39
C ARG A 297 23.44 21.13 -2.13
N SER A 298 23.36 22.38 -1.71
CA SER A 298 22.95 23.43 -2.63
C SER A 298 23.86 23.30 -3.86
N LEU A 299 23.32 22.81 -4.97
CA LEU A 299 23.96 22.98 -6.25
C LEU A 299 23.84 24.46 -6.55
N SER A 300 24.86 25.21 -6.12
CA SER A 300 25.14 26.57 -6.54
C SER A 300 24.97 26.61 -8.06
N ARG A 301 23.99 27.40 -8.52
CA ARG A 301 23.68 27.65 -9.94
C ARG A 301 24.89 28.17 -10.75
N ASP A 302 26.00 28.48 -10.09
CA ASP A 302 27.23 29.00 -10.69
C ASP A 302 28.07 27.93 -11.42
N ARG A 303 27.90 26.63 -11.13
CA ARG A 303 28.72 25.58 -11.77
C ARG A 303 28.25 25.09 -13.14
N LEU A 304 27.10 25.56 -13.62
CA LEU A 304 26.58 25.25 -14.96
C LEU A 304 26.84 26.36 -15.98
N ARG A 305 27.55 27.43 -15.60
CA ARG A 305 27.99 28.48 -16.53
C ARG A 305 29.48 28.42 -16.88
N GLU A 306 30.25 27.56 -16.21
CA GLU A 306 31.71 27.44 -16.42
C GLU A 306 32.13 26.23 -17.28
N SER A 307 31.21 25.36 -17.72
CA SER A 307 31.55 24.25 -18.62
C SER A 307 31.35 24.52 -20.11
N ASP A 308 30.74 25.65 -20.48
CA ASP A 308 30.50 26.06 -21.88
C ASP A 308 31.43 27.19 -22.36
N ALA A 309 32.54 27.41 -21.66
CA ALA A 309 33.57 28.38 -22.08
C ALA A 309 34.97 27.75 -22.02
N GLY A 310 35.39 27.14 -23.13
CA GLY A 310 36.77 26.67 -23.38
C GLY A 310 36.95 26.19 -24.83
N PRO A 311 38.15 26.36 -25.44
CA PRO A 311 38.26 27.20 -26.63
C PRO A 311 38.53 26.45 -27.95
N VAL A 312 38.06 27.07 -29.05
CA VAL A 312 38.31 26.84 -30.49
C VAL A 312 37.88 25.48 -31.05
#